data_AF-A0A7G3BX24-F1
#
_entry.id   AF-A0A7G3BX24-F1
#
_cell.length_a   1.000
_cell.length_b   1.000
_cell.length_c   1.000
_cell.angle_alpha   90.00
_cell.angle_beta   90.00
_cell.angle_gamma   90.00
#
_symmetry.space_group_name_H-M   'P 1'
#
loop_
_entity.id
_entity.type
_entity.pdbx_description
1 polymer ?
#
loop_
_entity_poly.entity_id
_entity_poly.type
_entity_poly.pdbx_seq_one_letter_code
_entity_poly.pdbx_strand_id
1 'polypeptide(L)' 'MVKNKRIEPWVSEAFLIWIRYLGYRIVTKGIYIEFIPTYPSKNLPRGGSIDHLGRLNKQASRLFTEFKEHLEA' A
#
# COMPACT_ATOMS: atom_id res chain seq x y z
N MET A 1 21.39 4.90 -4.31
CA MET A 1 20.17 4.50 -5.04
C MET A 1 19.42 3.49 -4.18
N VAL A 2 18.26 3.86 -3.62
CA VAL A 2 17.43 2.92 -2.86
C VAL A 2 16.87 1.90 -3.86
N LYS A 3 17.22 0.62 -3.70
CA LYS A 3 16.69 -0.46 -4.55
C LYS A 3 15.16 -0.43 -4.41
N ASN A 4 14.46 -0.11 -5.50
CA ASN A 4 13.00 -0.19 -5.56
C ASN A 4 12.61 -1.65 -5.25
N LYS A 5 12.19 -1.93 -4.02
CA LYS A 5 11.71 -3.26 -3.62
C LYS A 5 10.46 -3.55 -4.44
N ARG A 6 10.55 -4.50 -5.36
CA ARG A 6 9.40 -5.06 -6.08
C ARG A 6 8.70 -6.01 -5.11
N ILE A 7 7.40 -5.82 -4.91
CA ILE A 7 6.59 -6.72 -4.09
C ILE A 7 6.33 -8.00 -4.89
N GLU A 8 6.42 -9.16 -4.25
CA GLU A 8 6.02 -10.41 -4.89
C GLU A 8 4.50 -10.46 -5.13
N PRO A 9 4.01 -11.13 -6.18
CA PRO A 9 2.59 -11.11 -6.55
C PRO A 9 1.64 -11.56 -5.43
N TRP A 10 1.97 -12.64 -4.70
CA TRP A 10 1.11 -13.17 -3.63
C TRP A 10 1.09 -12.24 -2.39
N VAL A 11 2.23 -11.67 -2.03
CA VAL A 11 2.33 -10.66 -0.95
C VAL A 11 1.57 -9.40 -1.33
N SER A 12 1.50 -9.08 -2.62
CA SER A 12 0.74 -7.92 -3.12
C SER A 12 -0.75 -8.08 -2.87
N GLU A 13 -1.33 -9.26 -3.08
CA GLU A 13 -2.76 -9.48 -2.87
C GLU A 13 -3.15 -9.40 -1.38
N ALA A 14 -2.41 -10.10 -0.52
CA ALA A 14 -2.62 -10.04 0.93
C ALA A 14 -2.46 -8.62 1.47
N PHE A 15 -1.45 -7.89 0.98
CA PHE A 15 -1.25 -6.48 1.32
C PHE A 15 -2.44 -5.62 0.91
N LEU A 16 -2.97 -5.77 -0.31
CA LEU A 16 -4.13 -5.00 -0.78
C LEU A 16 -5.40 -5.32 0.02
N ILE A 17 -5.59 -6.57 0.46
CA ILE A 17 -6.70 -6.93 1.37
C ILE A 17 -6.55 -6.21 2.71
N TRP A 18 -5.35 -6.22 3.29
CA TRP A 18 -5.06 -5.52 4.55
C TRP A 18 -5.27 -4.00 4.43
N ILE A 19 -4.88 -3.39 3.31
CA ILE A 19 -5.14 -1.98 3.01
C ILE A 19 -6.65 -1.67 3.02
N ARG A 20 -7.49 -2.56 2.47
CA ARG A 20 -8.96 -2.40 2.55
C ARG A 20 -9.47 -2.51 3.98
N TYR A 21 -8.93 -3.46 4.76
CA TYR A 21 -9.28 -3.63 6.17
C TYR A 21 -8.97 -2.38 7.01
N LEU A 22 -7.86 -1.70 6.74
CA LEU A 22 -7.53 -0.41 7.36
C LEU A 22 -8.52 0.72 7.03
N GLY A 23 -9.40 0.53 6.05
CA GLY A 23 -10.38 1.54 5.64
C GLY A 23 -9.93 2.38 4.45
N TYR A 24 -9.01 1.90 3.62
CA TYR A 24 -8.72 2.52 2.33
C TYR A 24 -9.58 1.92 1.20
N ARG A 25 -10.05 2.78 0.31
CA ARG A 25 -10.47 2.40 -1.04
C ARG A 25 -9.24 2.34 -1.94
N ILE A 26 -9.14 1.27 -2.71
CA ILE A 26 -8.07 1.09 -3.70
C ILE A 26 -8.62 1.51 -5.06
N VAL A 27 -7.98 2.47 -5.72
CA VAL A 27 -8.43 3.03 -7.00
C VAL A 27 -7.29 3.00 -8.01
N THR A 28 -7.58 2.56 -9.22
CA THR A 28 -6.64 2.65 -10.34
C THR A 28 -6.73 4.03 -10.97
N LYS A 29 -5.61 4.75 -11.04
CA LYS A 29 -5.51 6.08 -11.66
C LYS A 29 -4.34 6.10 -12.63
N GLY A 30 -4.65 5.92 -13.91
CA GLY A 30 -3.65 5.77 -14.96
C GLY A 30 -2.75 4.56 -14.70
N ILE A 31 -1.45 4.80 -14.53
CA ILE A 31 -0.43 3.76 -14.28
C ILE A 31 -0.19 3.47 -12.79
N TYR A 32 -1.02 4.02 -11.90
CA TYR A 32 -0.89 3.88 -10.46
C TYR A 32 -2.12 3.24 -9.83
N ILE A 33 -1.89 2.50 -8.76
CA ILE A 33 -2.91 2.09 -7.78
C ILE A 33 -2.76 3.04 -6.60
N GLU A 34 -3.79 3.82 -6.29
CA GLU A 34 -3.82 4.76 -5.17
C GLU A 34 -4.68 4.24 -4.01
N PHE A 35 -4.23 4.54 -2.79
CA PHE A 35 -4.94 4.26 -1.55
C PHE A 35 -5.61 5.52 -1.05
N ILE A 36 -6.94 5.54 -1.09
CA ILE A 36 -7.77 6.68 -0.71
C ILE A 36 -8.51 6.33 0.58
N PRO A 37 -8.26 7.02 1.70
CA PRO A 37 -9.01 6.81 2.93
C PRO A 37 -10.52 6.95 2.70
N THR A 38 -11.31 6.01 3.20
CA THR A 38 -12.78 6.05 3.10
C THR A 38 -13.41 7.05 4.07
N TYR A 39 -12.66 7.47 5.10
CA TYR A 39 -13.04 8.50 6.06
C TYR A 39 -11.84 9.40 6.39
N PRO A 40 -12.07 10.67 6.77
CA PRO A 40 -10.99 11.55 7.22
C PRO A 40 -10.46 11.07 8.57
N SER A 41 -9.20 10.62 8.61
CA SER A 41 -8.50 10.24 9.83
C SER A 41 -7.03 10.62 9.74
N LYS A 42 -6.44 11.10 10.84
CA LYS A 42 -5.00 11.35 10.95
C LYS A 42 -4.19 10.04 10.90
N ASN A 43 -4.82 8.92 11.26
CA ASN A 43 -4.20 7.60 11.29
C ASN A 43 -4.24 6.90 9.91
N LEU A 44 -4.95 7.47 8.94
CA LEU A 44 -4.98 6.97 7.56
C LEU A 44 -4.39 8.02 6.62
N PRO A 45 -3.05 8.14 6.55
CA PRO A 45 -2.41 9.11 5.69
C PRO A 45 -2.81 8.88 4.22
N ARG A 46 -3.12 9.98 3.53
CA ARG A 46 -3.43 9.98 2.09
C ARG A 46 -2.18 9.79 1.24
N GLY A 47 -2.38 9.30 0.03
CA GLY A 47 -1.34 9.31 -1.01
C GLY A 47 -0.38 8.13 -0.96
N GLY A 48 -0.77 7.01 -0.35
CA GLY A 48 -0.11 5.73 -0.63
C GLY A 48 -0.40 5.30 -2.07
N SER A 49 0.62 4.89 -2.81
CA SER A 49 0.43 4.34 -4.15
C SER A 49 1.45 3.29 -4.53
N ILE A 50 1.04 2.41 -5.46
CA ILE A 50 1.86 1.42 -6.15
C ILE A 50 1.85 1.78 -7.64
N ASP A 51 3.01 1.81 -8.29
CA ASP A 51 3.05 1.96 -9.76
C ASP A 51 2.83 0.62 -10.49
N HIS A 52 2.64 0.68 -11.81
CA HIS A 52 2.49 -0.48 -12.69
C HIS A 52 3.68 -1.47 -12.68
N LEU A 53 4.84 -1.08 -12.13
CA LEU A 53 5.99 -1.95 -11.95
C LEU A 53 6.03 -2.59 -10.55
N GLY A 54 5.01 -2.34 -9.72
CA GLY A 54 4.90 -2.85 -8.36
C GLY A 54 5.77 -2.08 -7.36
N ARG A 55 6.17 -0.84 -7.67
CA ARG A 55 7.00 -0.02 -6.78
C ARG A 55 6.13 0.81 -5.86
N LEU A 56 6.47 0.77 -4.57
CA LEU A 56 5.81 1.54 -3.53
C LEU A 56 6.39 2.94 -3.43
N ASN A 57 5.53 3.94 -3.27
CA ASN A 57 5.97 5.26 -2.84
C ASN A 57 6.28 5.28 -1.33
N LYS A 58 6.69 6.44 -0.80
CA LYS A 58 7.09 6.57 0.63
C LYS A 58 5.97 6.16 1.60
N GLN A 59 4.72 6.53 1.33
CA GLN A 59 3.61 6.23 2.24
C GLN A 59 3.20 4.76 2.14
N ALA A 60 3.11 4.21 0.92
CA ALA A 60 2.82 2.81 0.74
C ALA A 60 3.93 1.90 1.27
N SER A 61 5.19 2.34 1.26
CA SER A 61 6.32 1.61 1.86
C SER A 61 6.22 1.51 3.38
N ARG A 62 5.68 2.54 4.05
CA ARG A 62 5.44 2.53 5.51
C ARG A 62 4.34 1.53 5.85
N LEU A 63 3.20 1.64 5.17
CA LEU A 63 2.09 0.70 5.29
C LEU A 63 2.53 -0.74 5.03
N PHE A 64 3.38 -0.96 4.03
CA PHE A 64 3.92 -2.29 3.73
C PHE A 64 4.90 -2.81 4.81
N THR A 65 5.58 -1.91 5.52
CA THR A 65 6.44 -2.31 6.64
C THR A 65 5.59 -2.74 7.82
N GLU A 66 4.58 -1.95 8.19
CA GLU A 66 3.59 -2.30 9.23
C GLU A 66 2.86 -3.61 8.91
N PHE A 67 2.45 -3.81 7.65
CA PHE A 67 1.85 -5.07 7.20
C PHE A 67 2.75 -6.29 7.46
N LYS A 68 4.06 -6.18 7.21
CA LYS A 68 4.99 -7.29 7.46
C LYS A 68 5.15 -7.62 8.94
N GLU A 69 5.08 -6.61 9.81
CA GLU A 69 5.09 -6.84 11.26
C GLU A 69 3.87 -7.66 11.71
N HIS A 70 2.72 -7.53 11.03
CA HIS A 70 1.54 -8.37 11.28
C HIS A 70 1.64 -9.80 10.77
N LEU A 71 2.57 -10.11 9.85
CA LEU A 71 2.79 -11.48 9.34
C LEU A 71 3.77 -12.27 10.20
N GLU A 72 4.64 -11.57 10.93
CA GLU A 72 5.66 -12.17 11.81
C GLU A 72 5.19 -12.32 13.27
N ALA A 73 4.01 -11.77 13.61
CA ALA A 73 3.37 -11.82 14.92
C ALA A 73 2.36 -12.98 15.03
#